data_AF-A0A2G9YX70-F1
#
_entry.id   AF-A0A2G9YX70-F1
#
_cell.length_a   1.000
_cell.length_b   1.000
_cell.length_c   1.000
_cell.angle_alpha   90.00
_cell.angle_beta   90.00
_cell.angle_gamma   90.00
#
_symmetry.space_group_name_H-M   'P 1'
#
loop_
_entity.id
_entity.type
_entity.pdbx_description
1 polymer ?
#
loop_
_entity_poly.entity_id
_entity_poly.type
_entity_poly.pdbx_seq_one_letter_code
_entity_poly.pdbx_strand_id
1 'polypeptide(L)'
;MVNLSKINWLTIVLVIAICIAGIFVYQWWQVKGELARQIGQNENLMKQVDELQKEIKQLKTAEKKITEETAEWKTYRNEKQGFEIKLPLVGEWDYDIRIDRINEGEIPAFDALFRTSGEKSYLDFSIRINLFSEVTPLLIPSGLFCSKSQETQMWNNKISQEIHSTYDSKIRVDKSTCDPSLDKYLLDEHTIISRLCLSKDLKVYDAKLGRNGEYFFYCTGEEPLYYFSLRCKGEIWTGKEGRDKCAELFNQIISTFTFIEKN
;
A
#
# COMPACT_ATOMS: atom_id res chain seq x y z
N MET A 1 -55.57 56.14 61.11
CA MET A 1 -54.77 56.43 59.90
C MET A 1 -53.62 55.45 59.85
N VAL A 2 -53.74 54.41 59.02
CA VAL A 2 -52.68 53.41 58.84
C VAL A 2 -51.66 54.00 57.87
N ASN A 3 -50.38 54.01 58.26
CA ASN A 3 -49.27 54.53 57.45
C ASN A 3 -49.04 53.64 56.21
N LEU A 4 -49.82 53.88 55.16
CA LEU A 4 -49.74 53.22 53.84
C LEU A 4 -48.36 53.35 53.17
N SER A 5 -47.50 54.24 53.65
CA SER A 5 -46.13 54.43 53.15
C SER A 5 -45.20 53.24 53.41
N LYS A 6 -45.34 52.51 54.53
CA LYS A 6 -44.36 51.45 54.90
C LYS A 6 -44.66 50.08 54.29
N ILE A 7 -45.93 49.79 54.03
CA ILE A 7 -46.37 48.50 53.44
C ILE A 7 -46.04 48.42 51.94
N ASN A 8 -46.04 49.55 51.23
CA ASN A 8 -45.65 49.61 49.81
C ASN A 8 -44.16 49.32 49.57
N TRP A 9 -43.28 49.66 50.50
CA TRP A 9 -41.85 49.44 50.30
C TRP A 9 -41.45 47.96 50.48
N LEU A 10 -42.02 47.29 51.49
CA LEU A 10 -41.80 45.85 51.73
C LEU A 10 -42.28 44.98 50.57
N THR A 11 -43.42 45.33 49.97
CA THR A 11 -43.96 44.61 48.80
C THR A 11 -43.07 44.79 47.57
N ILE A 12 -42.55 46.00 47.32
CA ILE A 12 -41.59 46.26 46.23
C ILE A 12 -40.30 45.45 46.43
N VAL A 13 -39.73 45.44 47.63
CA VAL A 13 -38.50 44.68 47.93
C VAL A 13 -38.71 43.18 47.75
N LEU A 14 -39.87 42.65 48.17
CA LEU A 14 -40.21 41.24 47.99
C LEU A 14 -40.31 40.85 46.51
N VAL A 15 -40.96 41.67 45.68
CA VAL A 15 -41.06 41.43 44.24
C VAL A 15 -39.67 41.43 43.58
N ILE A 16 -38.81 42.38 43.94
CA ILE A 16 -37.43 42.43 43.44
C ILE A 16 -36.65 41.17 43.83
N ALA A 17 -36.77 40.70 45.07
CA ALA A 17 -36.11 39.49 45.54
C ALA A 17 -36.58 38.25 44.75
N ILE A 18 -37.87 38.13 44.46
CA ILE A 18 -38.42 37.03 43.64
C ILE A 18 -37.89 37.10 42.20
N CYS A 19 -37.83 38.30 41.59
CA CYS A 19 -37.27 38.48 40.25
C CYS A 19 -35.79 38.08 40.19
N ILE A 20 -35.00 38.49 41.18
CA ILE A 20 -33.57 38.12 41.26
C ILE A 20 -33.41 36.61 41.41
N ALA A 21 -34.19 35.97 42.29
CA ALA A 21 -34.18 34.52 42.45
C ALA A 21 -34.53 33.78 41.15
N GLY A 22 -35.52 34.28 40.40
CA GLY A 22 -35.89 33.74 39.09
C GLY A 22 -34.74 33.79 38.07
N ILE A 23 -33.99 34.89 38.02
CA ILE A 23 -32.82 35.05 37.14
C ILE A 23 -31.73 34.03 37.51
N PHE A 24 -31.44 33.84 38.81
CA PHE A 24 -30.43 32.87 39.25
C PHE A 24 -30.82 31.44 38.92
N VAL A 25 -32.09 31.05 39.09
CA VAL A 25 -32.57 29.71 38.71
C VAL A 25 -32.44 29.49 37.19
N TYR A 26 -32.78 30.50 36.38
CA TYR A 26 -32.66 30.42 34.93
C TYR A 26 -31.19 30.32 34.48
N GLN A 27 -30.31 31.15 35.03
CA GLN A 27 -28.87 31.09 34.74
C GLN A 27 -28.26 29.74 35.15
N TRP A 28 -28.64 29.21 36.32
CA TRP A 28 -28.19 27.89 36.78
C TRP A 28 -28.65 26.76 35.84
N TRP A 29 -29.90 26.84 35.34
CA TRP A 29 -30.42 25.86 34.39
C TRP A 29 -29.68 25.90 33.06
N GLN A 30 -29.37 27.09 32.53
CA GLN A 30 -28.57 27.27 31.32
C GLN A 30 -27.17 26.66 31.46
N VAL A 31 -26.46 26.97 32.55
CA VAL A 31 -25.10 26.43 32.80
C VAL A 31 -25.11 24.91 32.92
N LYS A 32 -26.11 24.33 33.58
CA LYS A 32 -26.25 22.86 33.68
C LYS A 32 -26.51 22.20 32.32
N GLY A 33 -27.31 22.83 31.46
CA GLY A 33 -27.60 22.32 30.12
C GLY A 33 -26.34 22.27 29.24
N GLU A 34 -25.54 23.33 29.26
CA GLU A 34 -24.29 23.39 28.50
C GLU A 34 -23.24 22.41 29.03
N LEU A 35 -23.11 22.29 30.35
CA LEU A 35 -22.21 21.34 30.98
C LEU A 35 -22.57 19.88 30.62
N ALA A 36 -23.86 19.54 30.64
CA ALA A 36 -24.32 18.20 30.23
C ALA A 36 -24.00 17.91 28.75
N ARG A 37 -24.10 18.91 27.88
CA ARG A 37 -23.74 18.76 26.46
C ARG A 37 -22.25 18.56 26.26
N GLN A 38 -21.41 19.29 26.99
CA GLN A 38 -19.95 19.13 26.95
C GLN A 38 -19.52 17.74 27.48
N ILE A 39 -20.14 17.26 28.56
CA ILE A 39 -19.89 15.90 29.08
C ILE A 39 -20.20 14.85 28.01
N GLY A 40 -21.36 14.95 27.35
CA GLY A 40 -21.72 14.02 26.28
C GLY A 40 -20.76 14.05 25.07
N GLN A 41 -20.25 15.23 24.70
CA GLN A 41 -19.25 15.36 23.64
C GLN A 41 -17.90 14.73 24.03
N ASN A 42 -17.48 14.92 25.28
CA ASN A 42 -16.23 14.34 25.79
C ASN A 42 -16.32 12.81 25.90
N GLU A 43 -17.46 12.24 26.28
CA GLU A 43 -17.67 10.79 26.29
C GLU A 43 -17.57 10.17 24.89
N ASN A 44 -18.15 10.83 23.88
CA ASN A 44 -18.04 10.37 22.50
C ASN A 44 -16.59 10.45 21.98
N LEU A 45 -15.89 11.53 22.31
CA LEU A 45 -14.49 11.70 21.94
C LEU A 45 -13.60 10.63 22.59
N MET A 46 -13.84 10.30 23.86
CA MET A 46 -13.11 9.22 24.53
C MET A 46 -13.31 7.87 23.83
N LYS A 47 -14.54 7.54 23.40
CA LYS A 47 -14.79 6.31 22.65
C LYS A 47 -14.00 6.25 21.33
N GLN A 48 -13.92 7.37 20.61
CA GLN A 48 -13.12 7.44 19.38
C GLN A 48 -11.63 7.27 19.65
N VAL A 49 -11.12 7.86 20.74
CA VAL A 49 -9.71 7.69 21.15
C VAL A 49 -9.42 6.23 21.49
N ASP A 50 -10.32 5.55 22.20
CA ASP A 50 -10.16 4.13 22.54
C ASP A 50 -10.18 3.21 21.31
N GLU A 51 -11.08 3.48 20.34
CA GLU A 51 -11.12 2.76 19.06
C GLU A 51 -9.83 2.96 18.26
N LEU A 52 -9.34 4.20 18.14
CA LEU A 52 -8.10 4.50 17.44
C LEU A 52 -6.88 3.88 18.13
N GLN A 53 -6.83 3.88 19.47
CA GLN A 53 -5.75 3.21 20.20
C GLN A 53 -5.75 1.69 19.96
N LYS A 54 -6.93 1.08 19.84
CA LYS A 54 -7.07 -0.34 19.50
C LYS A 54 -6.55 -0.63 18.10
N GLU A 55 -6.89 0.21 17.11
CA GLU A 55 -6.36 0.10 15.74
C GLU A 55 -4.83 0.25 15.71
N ILE A 56 -4.28 1.26 16.39
CA ILE A 56 -2.82 1.45 16.49
C ILE A 56 -2.14 0.22 17.12
N LYS A 57 -2.74 -0.38 18.16
CA LYS A 57 -2.19 -1.58 18.79
C LYS A 57 -2.21 -2.80 17.86
N GLN A 58 -3.27 -2.95 17.07
CA GLN A 58 -3.36 -4.00 16.05
C GLN A 58 -2.31 -3.80 14.95
N LEU A 59 -2.16 -2.58 14.45
CA LEU A 59 -1.14 -2.23 13.44
C LEU A 59 0.28 -2.47 13.96
N LYS A 60 0.60 -2.05 15.19
CA LYS A 60 1.92 -2.30 15.80
C LYS A 60 2.21 -3.79 16.01
N THR A 61 1.18 -4.58 16.32
CA THR A 61 1.33 -6.03 16.49
C THR A 61 1.54 -6.72 15.14
N ALA A 62 0.84 -6.28 14.10
CA ALA A 62 1.05 -6.74 12.73
C ALA A 62 2.46 -6.37 12.23
N GLU A 63 2.89 -5.11 12.42
CA GLU A 63 4.23 -4.63 12.08
C GLU A 63 5.33 -5.43 12.80
N LYS A 64 5.16 -5.68 14.11
CA LYS A 64 6.12 -6.47 14.89
C LYS A 64 6.18 -7.92 14.40
N LYS A 65 5.04 -8.54 14.09
CA LYS A 65 4.99 -9.91 13.56
C LYS A 65 5.67 -10.00 12.19
N ILE A 66 5.45 -9.01 11.32
CA ILE A 66 6.15 -8.91 10.03
C ILE A 66 7.65 -8.75 10.25
N THR A 67 8.08 -7.91 11.20
CA THR A 67 9.50 -7.70 11.50
C THR A 67 10.19 -8.96 12.04
N GLU A 68 9.51 -9.76 12.88
CA GLU A 68 10.05 -11.01 13.41
C GLU A 68 10.09 -12.13 12.36
N GLU A 69 9.11 -12.22 11.46
CA GLU A 69 9.10 -13.17 10.33
C GLU A 69 10.04 -12.74 9.18
N THR A 70 10.47 -11.47 9.16
CA THR A 70 11.43 -10.93 8.19
C THR A 70 12.84 -10.77 8.76
N ALA A 71 13.15 -11.36 9.93
CA ALA A 71 14.45 -11.18 10.57
C ALA A 71 15.64 -11.76 9.79
N GLU A 72 15.41 -12.52 8.72
CA GLU A 72 16.47 -13.07 7.88
C GLU A 72 16.21 -12.72 6.40
N TRP A 73 16.78 -11.61 5.92
CA TRP A 73 16.83 -11.31 4.49
C TRP A 73 18.16 -11.81 3.91
N LYS A 74 18.11 -12.42 2.73
CA LYS A 74 19.30 -12.79 1.97
C LYS A 74 19.61 -11.71 0.94
N THR A 75 20.85 -11.23 0.96
CA THR A 75 21.34 -10.29 -0.05
C THR A 75 21.75 -11.03 -1.31
N TYR A 76 21.19 -10.66 -2.46
CA TYR A 76 21.67 -11.01 -3.79
C TYR A 76 22.43 -9.81 -4.36
N ARG A 77 23.71 -10.01 -4.67
CA ARG A 77 24.61 -8.97 -5.18
C ARG A 77 25.14 -9.38 -6.55
N ASN A 78 24.96 -8.54 -7.56
CA ASN A 78 25.48 -8.74 -8.90
C ASN A 78 26.46 -7.62 -9.27
N GLU A 79 27.76 -7.88 -9.09
CA GLU A 79 28.81 -6.89 -9.37
C GLU A 79 28.93 -6.55 -10.85
N LYS A 80 28.64 -7.51 -11.75
CA LYS A 80 28.71 -7.32 -13.20
C LYS A 80 27.69 -6.27 -13.66
N GLN A 81 26.46 -6.40 -13.17
CA GLN A 81 25.34 -5.49 -13.44
C GLN A 81 25.33 -4.26 -12.52
N GLY A 82 26.12 -4.26 -11.44
CA GLY A 82 26.27 -3.13 -10.53
C GLY A 82 25.05 -2.89 -9.64
N PHE A 83 24.41 -3.95 -9.14
CA PHE A 83 23.28 -3.81 -8.21
C PHE A 83 23.29 -4.83 -7.07
N GLU A 84 22.58 -4.49 -6.01
CA GLU A 84 22.26 -5.35 -4.88
C GLU A 84 20.75 -5.29 -4.62
N ILE A 85 20.16 -6.41 -4.20
CA ILE A 85 18.79 -6.48 -3.73
C ILE A 85 18.69 -7.51 -2.60
N LYS A 86 17.79 -7.28 -1.64
CA LYS A 86 17.52 -8.24 -0.58
C LYS A 86 16.21 -8.97 -0.86
N LEU A 87 16.18 -10.25 -0.53
CA LEU A 87 14.99 -11.11 -0.63
C LEU A 87 14.68 -11.74 0.74
N PRO A 88 13.41 -11.82 1.13
CA PRO A 88 13.01 -12.32 2.45
C PRO A 88 13.13 -13.85 2.52
N LEU A 89 13.66 -14.44 3.60
CA LEU A 89 13.76 -15.91 3.75
C LEU A 89 12.41 -16.56 4.10
N VAL A 90 11.44 -16.49 3.18
CA VAL A 90 10.16 -17.25 3.27
C VAL A 90 10.39 -18.75 3.00
N GLY A 91 11.61 -19.13 2.63
CA GLY A 91 12.08 -20.48 2.37
C GLY A 91 13.47 -20.45 1.71
N GLU A 92 13.95 -21.59 1.22
CA GLU A 92 15.14 -21.61 0.37
C GLU A 92 14.80 -21.03 -1.01
N TRP A 93 15.34 -19.84 -1.31
CA TRP A 93 15.27 -19.30 -2.66
C TRP A 93 16.19 -20.09 -3.58
N ASP A 94 15.59 -20.73 -4.57
CA ASP A 94 16.31 -21.16 -5.77
C ASP A 94 16.41 -19.97 -6.72
N TYR A 95 17.56 -19.79 -7.38
CA TYR A 95 17.74 -18.71 -8.33
C TYR A 95 18.35 -19.22 -9.62
N ASP A 96 17.78 -18.76 -10.72
CA ASP A 96 18.10 -19.16 -12.08
C ASP A 96 18.45 -17.89 -12.88
N ILE A 97 19.73 -17.76 -13.25
CA ILE A 97 20.19 -16.70 -14.15
C ILE A 97 20.01 -17.21 -15.58
N ARG A 98 18.96 -16.72 -16.24
CA ARG A 98 18.58 -17.18 -17.58
C ARG A 98 19.40 -16.53 -18.68
N ILE A 99 19.76 -15.26 -18.49
CA ILE A 99 20.49 -14.45 -19.47
C ILE A 99 21.49 -13.56 -18.73
N ASP A 100 22.75 -13.58 -19.15
CA ASP A 100 23.79 -12.65 -18.68
C ASP A 100 24.77 -12.28 -19.81
N ARG A 101 24.28 -11.62 -20.86
CA ARG A 101 25.02 -11.34 -22.11
C ARG A 101 25.48 -9.90 -22.27
N ILE A 102 26.02 -9.27 -21.23
CA ILE A 102 26.41 -7.84 -21.30
C ILE A 102 27.43 -7.52 -22.40
N ASN A 103 28.32 -8.46 -22.74
CA ASN A 103 29.50 -8.18 -23.56
C ASN A 103 29.50 -8.85 -24.94
N GLU A 104 28.42 -9.50 -25.36
CA GLU A 104 28.41 -10.35 -26.56
C GLU A 104 27.91 -9.65 -27.84
N GLY A 105 27.93 -8.32 -27.89
CA GLY A 105 27.76 -7.55 -29.13
C GLY A 105 26.35 -7.50 -29.73
N GLU A 106 25.46 -8.43 -29.37
CA GLU A 106 24.12 -8.52 -29.98
C GLU A 106 22.97 -8.11 -29.07
N ILE A 107 23.25 -7.56 -27.87
CA ILE A 107 22.40 -6.73 -26.99
C ILE A 107 22.60 -7.14 -25.52
N PRO A 108 23.08 -6.22 -24.66
CA PRO A 108 23.29 -6.53 -23.26
C PRO A 108 21.93 -6.79 -22.60
N ALA A 109 21.68 -8.01 -22.14
CA ALA A 109 20.47 -8.34 -21.38
C ALA A 109 20.81 -9.15 -20.14
N PHE A 110 20.01 -8.93 -19.09
CA PHE A 110 20.04 -9.70 -17.86
C PHE A 110 18.63 -10.19 -17.52
N ASP A 111 18.48 -11.45 -17.15
CA ASP A 111 17.24 -12.03 -16.61
C ASP A 111 17.60 -12.98 -15.47
N ALA A 112 17.22 -12.61 -14.26
CA ALA A 112 17.30 -13.46 -13.09
C ALA A 112 15.90 -13.75 -12.56
N LEU A 113 15.65 -15.02 -12.28
CA LEU A 113 14.43 -15.48 -11.65
C LEU A 113 14.76 -16.14 -10.32
N PHE A 114 14.14 -15.65 -9.26
CA PHE A 114 14.21 -16.14 -7.90
C PHE A 114 12.88 -16.83 -7.61
N ARG A 115 12.93 -18.07 -7.13
CA ARG A 115 11.76 -18.87 -6.80
C ARG A 115 11.81 -19.35 -5.36
N THR A 116 10.68 -19.30 -4.67
CA THR A 116 10.46 -20.13 -3.47
C THR A 116 9.31 -21.08 -3.73
N SER A 117 9.47 -22.32 -3.28
CA SER A 117 8.41 -23.33 -3.31
C SER A 117 8.17 -23.81 -1.89
N GLY A 118 7.15 -23.27 -1.24
CA GLY A 118 6.59 -23.83 -0.01
C GLY A 118 5.42 -24.75 -0.34
N GLU A 119 5.06 -25.63 0.61
CA GLU A 119 3.94 -26.58 0.46
C GLU A 119 2.61 -25.90 0.11
N LYS A 120 2.42 -24.66 0.59
CA LYS A 120 1.15 -23.90 0.45
C LYS A 120 1.28 -22.59 -0.34
N SER A 121 2.49 -22.21 -0.71
CA SER A 121 2.77 -20.91 -1.31
C SER A 121 4.00 -20.94 -2.20
N TYR A 122 3.93 -20.18 -3.28
CA TYR A 122 4.94 -20.07 -4.29
C TYR A 122 5.17 -18.59 -4.60
N LEU A 123 6.43 -18.18 -4.60
CA LEU A 123 6.84 -16.82 -4.94
C LEU A 123 7.81 -16.88 -6.11
N ASP A 124 7.53 -16.10 -7.15
CA ASP A 124 8.39 -15.89 -8.30
C ASP A 124 8.75 -14.42 -8.37
N PHE A 125 9.99 -14.07 -8.01
CA PHE A 125 10.51 -12.72 -8.20
C PHE A 125 11.48 -12.72 -9.37
N SER A 126 11.34 -11.80 -10.30
CA SER A 126 12.25 -11.66 -11.44
C SER A 126 12.73 -10.24 -11.61
N ILE A 127 14.00 -10.13 -12.00
CA ILE A 127 14.64 -8.88 -12.37
C ILE A 127 15.15 -9.05 -13.78
N ARG A 128 14.80 -8.12 -14.66
CA ARG A 128 15.34 -8.04 -16.00
C ARG A 128 15.90 -6.65 -16.26
N ILE A 129 17.05 -6.60 -16.92
CA ILE A 129 17.75 -5.36 -17.24
C ILE A 129 18.05 -5.39 -18.72
N ASN A 130 17.82 -4.27 -19.41
CA ASN A 130 18.20 -4.08 -20.80
C ASN A 130 17.64 -5.15 -21.75
N LEU A 131 16.47 -5.70 -21.43
CA LEU A 131 15.58 -6.12 -22.51
C LEU A 131 15.39 -4.86 -23.37
N PHE A 132 15.64 -4.95 -24.67
CA PHE A 132 15.31 -3.97 -25.70
C PHE A 132 14.42 -2.82 -25.21
N SER A 133 14.66 -1.59 -25.65
CA SER A 133 13.78 -0.42 -25.41
C SER A 133 12.29 -0.66 -25.74
N GLU A 134 11.96 -1.84 -26.27
CA GLU A 134 10.67 -2.47 -26.35
C GLU A 134 10.55 -3.65 -25.37
N VAL A 135 10.18 -3.38 -24.11
CA VAL A 135 9.43 -4.39 -23.35
C VAL A 135 7.99 -4.24 -23.78
N THR A 136 7.55 -5.07 -24.74
CA THR A 136 6.13 -5.24 -25.01
C THR A 136 5.48 -5.56 -23.67
N PRO A 137 4.50 -4.78 -23.18
CA PRO A 137 3.75 -5.17 -22.02
C PRO A 137 3.22 -6.56 -22.32
N LEU A 138 3.16 -7.40 -21.30
CA LEU A 138 2.17 -8.46 -21.28
C LEU A 138 0.80 -7.77 -21.30
N LEU A 139 0.38 -7.27 -22.47
CA LEU A 139 -1.01 -7.12 -22.82
C LEU A 139 -1.49 -8.54 -22.94
N ILE A 140 -1.74 -9.17 -21.79
CA ILE A 140 -2.30 -10.51 -21.75
C ILE A 140 -3.59 -10.39 -22.55
N PRO A 141 -3.70 -11.04 -23.72
CA PRO A 141 -4.91 -10.95 -24.50
C PRO A 141 -6.04 -11.39 -23.59
N SER A 142 -7.07 -10.56 -23.48
CA SER A 142 -8.29 -10.79 -22.70
C SER A 142 -9.07 -12.06 -23.11
N GLY A 143 -8.52 -12.87 -24.01
CA GLY A 143 -9.19 -14.00 -24.65
C GLY A 143 -8.97 -15.38 -24.03
N LEU A 144 -8.13 -15.55 -22.99
CA LEU A 144 -7.84 -16.90 -22.44
C LEU A 144 -7.92 -17.05 -20.92
N PHE A 145 -8.10 -15.95 -20.18
CA PHE A 145 -8.26 -15.95 -18.72
C PHE A 145 -9.42 -15.02 -18.37
N CYS A 146 -10.25 -15.37 -17.38
CA CYS A 146 -11.22 -14.42 -16.82
C CYS A 146 -10.42 -13.38 -15.98
N SER A 147 -9.73 -12.45 -16.62
CA SER A 147 -9.01 -11.37 -15.95
C SER A 147 -10.04 -10.37 -15.42
N LYS A 148 -10.22 -10.35 -14.10
CA LYS A 148 -11.30 -9.55 -13.45
C LYS A 148 -10.91 -8.10 -13.17
N SER A 149 -9.63 -7.76 -13.07
CA SER A 149 -9.21 -6.36 -12.88
C SER A 149 -7.72 -6.15 -13.13
N GLN A 150 -7.38 -5.19 -13.98
CA GLN A 150 -6.10 -4.51 -13.93
C GLN A 150 -6.29 -3.25 -13.10
N GLU A 151 -5.53 -3.12 -12.01
CA GLU A 151 -5.53 -1.90 -11.20
C GLU A 151 -4.13 -1.31 -11.30
N THR A 152 -4.02 -0.06 -11.75
CA THR A 152 -2.77 0.67 -11.66
C THR A 152 -2.75 1.36 -10.30
N GLN A 153 -1.94 0.85 -9.38
CA GLN A 153 -1.75 1.49 -8.07
C GLN A 153 -0.36 2.12 -8.02
N MET A 154 -0.32 3.37 -7.57
CA MET A 154 0.92 4.10 -7.31
C MET A 154 1.41 3.69 -5.92
N TRP A 155 2.67 3.25 -5.83
CA TRP A 155 3.27 2.86 -4.56
C TRP A 155 4.43 3.79 -4.22
N ASN A 156 4.38 4.39 -3.03
CA ASN A 156 5.49 5.16 -2.49
C ASN A 156 6.62 4.20 -2.11
N ASN A 157 7.72 4.25 -2.87
CA ASN A 157 8.92 3.48 -2.57
C ASN A 157 10.03 4.39 -2.00
N LYS A 158 11.03 3.80 -1.34
CA LYS A 158 12.18 4.54 -0.74
C LYS A 158 13.18 5.05 -1.77
N ILE A 159 13.14 4.53 -2.98
CA ILE A 159 13.76 5.20 -4.14
C ILE A 159 13.05 6.55 -4.21
N SER A 160 13.77 7.67 -4.12
CA SER A 160 13.19 8.98 -3.79
C SER A 160 12.24 9.61 -4.83
N GLN A 161 11.67 8.79 -5.71
CA GLN A 161 10.68 9.13 -6.72
C GLN A 161 9.56 8.09 -6.70
N GLU A 162 8.34 8.54 -6.95
CA GLU A 162 7.18 7.68 -7.13
C GLU A 162 7.44 6.76 -8.35
N ILE A 163 7.29 5.44 -8.19
CA ILE A 163 7.46 4.48 -9.28
C ILE A 163 6.11 3.85 -9.61
N HIS A 164 5.70 3.95 -10.87
CA HIS A 164 4.46 3.35 -11.34
C HIS A 164 4.59 1.83 -11.41
N SER A 165 3.71 1.13 -10.69
CA SER A 165 3.62 -0.33 -10.74
C SER A 165 2.26 -0.76 -11.27
N THR A 166 2.25 -1.74 -12.16
CA THR A 166 1.03 -2.36 -12.67
C THR A 166 0.74 -3.61 -11.85
N TYR A 167 -0.51 -3.74 -11.43
CA TYR A 167 -0.97 -4.89 -10.69
C TYR A 167 -1.95 -5.71 -11.53
N ASP A 168 -1.74 -7.03 -11.57
CA ASP A 168 -2.59 -7.99 -12.26
C ASP A 168 -2.98 -9.12 -11.30
N SER A 169 -4.25 -9.52 -11.31
CA SER A 169 -4.73 -10.69 -10.57
C SER A 169 -5.45 -11.64 -11.49
N LYS A 170 -5.15 -12.92 -11.33
CA LYS A 170 -5.75 -13.99 -12.13
C LYS A 170 -6.50 -14.95 -11.24
N ILE A 171 -7.58 -15.48 -11.79
CA ILE A 171 -8.28 -16.62 -11.22
C ILE A 171 -7.98 -17.81 -12.11
N ARG A 172 -7.57 -18.93 -11.52
CA ARG A 172 -7.53 -20.21 -12.23
C ARG A 172 -8.94 -20.77 -12.36
N VAL A 173 -9.65 -20.37 -13.42
CA VAL A 173 -10.95 -20.96 -13.74
C VAL A 173 -10.77 -22.05 -14.79
N ASP A 174 -11.42 -23.19 -14.60
CA ASP A 174 -11.61 -24.15 -15.69
C ASP A 174 -12.46 -23.46 -16.78
N LYS A 175 -12.12 -23.66 -18.07
CA LYS A 175 -12.58 -22.85 -19.21
C LYS A 175 -14.11 -22.71 -19.32
N SER A 176 -14.88 -23.56 -18.64
CA SER A 176 -16.34 -23.63 -18.70
C SER A 176 -17.09 -22.65 -17.77
N THR A 177 -16.43 -21.92 -16.86
CA THR A 177 -17.13 -21.20 -15.77
C THR A 177 -16.62 -19.77 -15.51
N CYS A 178 -16.43 -18.93 -16.53
CA CYS A 178 -16.33 -17.48 -16.31
C CYS A 178 -17.71 -16.88 -15.93
N ASP A 179 -18.30 -17.28 -14.80
CA ASP A 179 -19.51 -16.66 -14.27
C ASP A 179 -19.11 -15.42 -13.45
N PRO A 180 -19.43 -14.19 -13.92
CA PRO A 180 -19.09 -12.97 -13.21
C PRO A 180 -19.73 -12.86 -11.82
N SER A 181 -20.84 -13.56 -11.56
CA SER A 181 -21.55 -13.54 -10.26
C SER A 181 -20.80 -14.25 -9.13
N LEU A 182 -19.76 -15.03 -9.46
CA LEU A 182 -18.88 -15.67 -8.49
C LEU A 182 -17.71 -14.76 -8.11
N ASP A 183 -18.02 -13.55 -7.62
CA ASP A 183 -17.07 -12.67 -6.91
C ASP A 183 -16.43 -13.31 -5.67
N LYS A 184 -16.92 -14.50 -5.29
CA LYS A 184 -16.40 -15.30 -4.19
C LYS A 184 -15.20 -16.19 -4.56
N TYR A 185 -14.81 -16.28 -5.84
CA TYR A 185 -13.59 -16.99 -6.20
C TYR A 185 -12.36 -16.14 -5.92
N LEU A 186 -11.66 -16.57 -4.88
CA LEU A 186 -10.35 -16.15 -4.44
C LEU A 186 -9.39 -16.10 -5.64
N LEU A 187 -9.03 -14.90 -6.08
CA LEU A 187 -7.83 -14.68 -6.88
C LEU A 187 -6.68 -15.38 -6.11
N ASP A 188 -6.14 -16.46 -6.64
CA ASP A 188 -5.10 -17.28 -6.00
C ASP A 188 -3.70 -16.96 -6.52
N GLU A 189 -3.63 -16.04 -7.50
CA GLU A 189 -2.43 -15.60 -8.16
C GLU A 189 -2.46 -14.09 -8.40
N HIS A 190 -1.41 -13.44 -7.92
CA HIS A 190 -1.22 -12.00 -8.01
C HIS A 190 0.14 -11.72 -8.63
N THR A 191 0.19 -10.84 -9.63
CA THR A 191 1.42 -10.44 -10.29
C THR A 191 1.56 -8.93 -10.23
N ILE A 192 2.72 -8.46 -9.79
CA ILE A 192 3.04 -7.05 -9.62
C ILE A 192 4.27 -6.76 -10.45
N ILE A 193 4.15 -5.76 -11.30
CA ILE A 193 5.19 -5.40 -12.26
C ILE A 193 5.56 -3.94 -12.04
N SER A 194 6.84 -3.67 -11.87
CA SER A 194 7.36 -2.30 -11.86
C SER A 194 8.44 -2.14 -12.92
N ARG A 195 8.51 -0.95 -13.48
CA ARG A 195 9.47 -0.60 -14.53
C ARG A 195 10.09 0.73 -14.19
N LEU A 196 11.41 0.78 -14.12
CA LEU A 196 12.14 2.01 -13.84
C LEU A 196 13.30 2.18 -14.81
N CYS A 197 13.62 3.43 -15.07
CA CYS A 197 14.76 3.84 -15.85
C CYS A 197 15.83 4.41 -14.93
N LEU A 198 17.10 4.21 -15.29
CA LEU A 198 18.23 4.76 -14.55
C LEU A 198 19.04 5.67 -15.46
N SER A 199 19.13 6.95 -15.09
CA SER A 199 19.97 7.87 -15.84
C SER A 199 21.46 7.64 -15.60
N LYS A 200 22.31 8.25 -16.44
CA LYS A 200 23.78 8.25 -16.25
C LYS A 200 24.21 8.81 -14.89
N ASP A 201 23.43 9.73 -14.33
CA ASP A 201 23.66 10.32 -12.99
C ASP A 201 23.04 9.48 -11.86
N LEU A 202 22.69 8.23 -12.13
CA LEU A 202 22.01 7.30 -11.21
C LEU A 202 20.65 7.83 -10.68
N LYS A 203 20.00 8.72 -11.43
CA LYS A 203 18.64 9.16 -11.09
C LYS A 203 17.65 8.13 -11.63
N VAL A 204 16.86 7.58 -10.73
CA VAL A 204 15.74 6.71 -11.09
C VAL A 204 14.57 7.58 -11.57
N TYR A 205 13.86 7.15 -12.60
CA TYR A 205 12.59 7.75 -13.04
C TYR A 205 11.70 6.72 -13.75
N ASP A 206 10.43 7.05 -13.98
CA ASP A 206 9.48 6.13 -14.61
C ASP A 206 9.75 5.86 -16.10
N ALA A 207 9.53 4.61 -16.50
CA ALA A 207 9.52 4.25 -17.91
C ALA A 207 8.32 4.91 -18.63
N LYS A 208 8.57 5.44 -19.82
CA LYS A 208 7.54 6.07 -20.65
C LYS A 208 6.81 5.03 -21.47
N LEU A 209 5.50 5.21 -21.65
CA LEU A 209 4.68 4.38 -22.53
C LEU A 209 4.76 4.91 -23.97
N GLY A 210 5.23 4.08 -24.89
CA GLY A 210 5.27 4.31 -26.33
C GLY A 210 4.26 3.45 -27.08
N ARG A 211 4.02 3.77 -28.35
CA ARG A 211 3.16 2.98 -29.26
C ARG A 211 3.75 2.93 -30.66
N ASN A 212 4.08 1.73 -31.15
CA ASN A 212 4.55 1.48 -32.51
C ASN A 212 3.98 0.14 -33.00
N GLY A 213 2.70 0.15 -33.38
CA GLY A 213 1.91 -1.07 -33.58
C GLY A 213 1.41 -1.65 -32.25
N GLU A 214 2.35 -2.01 -31.37
CA GLU A 214 2.09 -2.46 -30.00
C GLU A 214 2.48 -1.38 -28.98
N TYR A 215 1.93 -1.47 -27.77
CA TYR A 215 2.40 -0.66 -26.66
C TYR A 215 3.78 -1.15 -26.23
N PHE A 216 4.65 -0.27 -25.74
CA PHE A 216 5.95 -0.64 -25.17
C PHE A 216 6.39 0.37 -24.12
N PHE A 217 7.26 -0.05 -23.20
CA PHE A 217 7.86 0.84 -22.22
C PHE A 217 9.31 1.12 -22.59
N TYR A 218 9.72 2.40 -22.53
CA TYR A 218 11.06 2.83 -22.90
C TYR A 218 11.63 3.88 -21.94
N CYS A 219 12.95 3.96 -21.88
CA CYS A 219 13.70 5.02 -21.20
C CYS A 219 14.10 6.12 -22.19
N THR A 220 14.35 7.32 -21.69
CA THR A 220 14.76 8.43 -22.56
C THR A 220 16.23 8.27 -22.93
N GLY A 221 16.51 7.85 -24.18
CA GLY A 221 17.88 7.63 -24.67
C GLY A 221 18.34 6.18 -24.52
N GLU A 222 19.66 5.98 -24.36
CA GLU A 222 20.31 4.66 -24.20
C GLU A 222 20.35 4.20 -22.74
N GLU A 223 19.41 4.66 -21.93
CA GLU A 223 19.38 4.40 -20.50
C GLU A 223 18.78 3.02 -20.21
N PRO A 224 19.34 2.27 -19.24
CA PRO A 224 18.87 0.94 -18.94
C PRO A 224 17.45 0.93 -18.36
N LEU A 225 16.62 0.05 -18.90
CA LEU A 225 15.29 -0.27 -18.37
C LEU A 225 15.39 -1.46 -17.42
N TYR A 226 15.00 -1.23 -16.18
CA TYR A 226 14.84 -2.26 -15.16
C TYR A 226 13.39 -2.68 -15.11
N TYR A 227 13.16 -3.98 -15.20
CA TYR A 227 11.86 -4.62 -15.10
C TYR A 227 11.87 -5.54 -13.88
N PHE A 228 10.97 -5.28 -12.94
CA PHE A 228 10.75 -6.11 -11.78
C PHE A 228 9.39 -6.75 -11.87
N SER A 229 9.30 -8.04 -11.54
CA SER A 229 8.02 -8.73 -11.45
C SER A 229 8.01 -9.67 -10.28
N LEU A 230 7.02 -9.53 -9.39
CA LEU A 230 6.72 -10.49 -8.34
C LEU A 230 5.39 -11.17 -8.65
N ARG A 231 5.40 -12.49 -8.66
CA ARG A 231 4.20 -13.32 -8.77
C ARG A 231 4.04 -14.10 -7.47
N CYS A 232 2.97 -13.81 -6.75
CA CYS A 232 2.57 -14.50 -5.53
C CYS A 232 1.44 -15.46 -5.83
N LYS A 233 1.59 -16.72 -5.42
CA LYS A 233 0.62 -17.78 -5.69
C LYS A 233 0.46 -18.72 -4.52
N GLY A 234 -0.78 -19.14 -4.22
CA GLY A 234 -1.08 -20.13 -3.18
C GLY A 234 -2.07 -19.64 -2.13
N GLU A 235 -2.37 -20.47 -1.14
CA GLU A 235 -3.47 -20.26 -0.19
C GLU A 235 -3.37 -18.93 0.57
N ILE A 236 -2.16 -18.54 0.96
CA ILE A 236 -1.91 -17.30 1.71
C ILE A 236 -2.06 -16.03 0.86
N TRP A 237 -2.04 -16.17 -0.46
CA TRP A 237 -2.14 -15.10 -1.44
C TRP A 237 -3.54 -15.05 -2.04
N THR A 238 -4.56 -15.44 -1.29
CA THR A 238 -5.92 -15.50 -1.81
C THR A 238 -6.72 -14.22 -1.56
N GLY A 239 -7.47 -13.80 -2.58
CA GLY A 239 -8.41 -12.67 -2.48
C GLY A 239 -7.73 -11.30 -2.26
N LYS A 240 -8.49 -10.34 -1.72
CA LYS A 240 -7.99 -8.97 -1.51
C LYS A 240 -6.85 -8.90 -0.50
N GLU A 241 -6.94 -9.66 0.59
CA GLU A 241 -5.90 -9.68 1.62
C GLU A 241 -4.58 -10.25 1.06
N GLY A 242 -4.65 -11.36 0.30
CA GLY A 242 -3.49 -11.94 -0.37
C GLY A 242 -2.85 -10.98 -1.38
N ARG A 243 -3.67 -10.24 -2.12
CA ARG A 243 -3.21 -9.16 -3.01
C ARG A 243 -2.42 -8.12 -2.24
N ASP A 244 -3.02 -7.57 -1.19
CA ASP A 244 -2.48 -6.42 -0.49
C ASP A 244 -1.15 -6.83 0.19
N LYS A 245 -1.05 -8.07 0.71
CA LYS A 245 0.21 -8.67 1.19
C LYS A 245 1.26 -8.85 0.08
N CYS A 246 0.85 -9.30 -1.10
CA CYS A 246 1.79 -9.46 -2.23
C CYS A 246 2.37 -8.11 -2.65
N ALA A 247 1.54 -7.06 -2.65
CA ALA A 247 1.97 -5.70 -2.93
C ALA A 247 2.90 -5.13 -1.87
N GLU A 248 2.58 -5.35 -0.60
CA GLU A 248 3.47 -5.00 0.49
C GLU A 248 4.83 -5.70 0.35
N LEU A 249 4.86 -7.00 0.11
CA LEU A 249 6.08 -7.78 -0.10
C LEU A 249 6.91 -7.26 -1.27
N PHE A 250 6.26 -6.96 -2.40
CA PHE A 250 6.92 -6.36 -3.55
C PHE A 250 7.58 -5.02 -3.20
N ASN A 251 6.86 -4.13 -2.52
CA ASN A 251 7.40 -2.85 -2.10
C ASN A 251 8.58 -3.00 -1.15
N GLN A 252 8.49 -3.93 -0.19
CA GLN A 252 9.61 -4.24 0.70
C GLN A 252 10.84 -4.69 -0.10
N ILE A 253 10.69 -5.65 -1.04
CA ILE A 253 11.80 -6.12 -1.89
C ILE A 253 12.43 -4.96 -2.69
N ILE A 254 11.62 -4.20 -3.43
CA ILE A 254 12.11 -3.10 -4.26
C ILE A 254 12.76 -1.99 -3.43
N SER A 255 12.29 -1.74 -2.20
CA SER A 255 12.89 -0.74 -1.31
C SER A 255 14.32 -1.08 -0.87
N THR A 256 14.75 -2.34 -1.05
CA THR A 256 16.12 -2.80 -0.76
C THR A 256 17.05 -2.77 -1.97
N PHE A 257 16.51 -2.47 -3.16
CA PHE A 257 17.31 -2.40 -4.38
C PHE A 257 18.24 -1.19 -4.33
N THR A 258 19.53 -1.43 -4.51
CA THR A 258 20.57 -0.39 -4.51
C THR A 258 21.54 -0.60 -5.65
N PHE A 259 22.05 0.51 -6.19
CA PHE A 259 23.14 0.48 -7.16
C PHE A 259 24.48 0.37 -6.44
N ILE A 260 25.38 -0.40 -7.02
CA ILE A 260 26.77 -0.51 -6.57
C ILE A 260 27.57 0.49 -7.41
N GLU A 261 28.17 1.48 -6.77
CA GLU A 261 29.11 2.38 -7.43
C GLU A 261 30.29 1.57 -7.99
N LYS A 262 30.52 1.67 -9.30
CA LYS A 262 31.70 1.11 -9.94
C LYS A 262 32.85 2.10 -9.72
N ASN A 263 33.77 1.75 -8.81
CA ASN A 263 35.05 2.45 -8.65
C ASN A 263 35.95 2.26 -9.88
#